data_AF-A0A1N7HXR4-F1
#
_entry.id   AF-A0A1N7HXR4-F1
#
_cell.length_a   1.000
_cell.length_b   1.000
_cell.length_c   1.000
_cell.angle_alpha   90.00
_cell.angle_beta   90.00
_cell.angle_gamma   90.00
#
_symmetry.space_group_name_H-M   'P 1'
#
loop_
_entity.id
_entity.type
_entity.pdbx_description
1 polymer ?
#
loop_
_entity_poly.entity_id
_entity_poly.type
_entity_poly.pdbx_seq_one_letter_code
_entity_poly.pdbx_strand_id
1 'polypeptide(L)'
;MNFTLELNTQKPGSNIVFNTIVFDSFKVNIVERYLGRMNFHPKLSYVLFKIRTLDNEIIKTREGNSRVKIKGDHFETYQKLVQVLNSYDYKNRLMNRQEADQDYVHFILSLVLANYQLN
;
A
#
# COMPACT_ATOMS: atom_id res chain seq x y z
N MET A 1 -0.34 17.08 -4.28
CA MET A 1 -1.58 16.37 -3.91
C MET A 1 -1.51 16.07 -2.43
N ASN A 2 -2.54 16.41 -1.66
CA ASN A 2 -2.54 16.17 -0.22
C ASN A 2 -2.92 14.70 0.04
N PHE A 3 -2.18 14.04 0.93
CA PHE A 3 -2.48 12.68 1.36
C PHE A 3 -2.01 12.46 2.80
N THR A 4 -2.64 11.50 3.47
CA THR A 4 -2.16 10.94 4.73
C THR A 4 -1.79 9.48 4.50
N LEU A 5 -0.57 9.12 4.88
CA LEU A 5 -0.07 7.75 4.78
C LEU A 5 -0.09 7.07 6.15
N GLU A 6 -0.89 6.02 6.27
CA GLU A 6 -1.04 5.21 7.47
C GLU A 6 -0.36 3.85 7.24
N LEU A 7 0.82 3.64 7.82
CA LEU A 7 1.62 2.43 7.60
C LEU A 7 1.52 1.43 8.76
N ASN A 8 1.71 0.16 8.43
CA ASN A 8 2.00 -0.93 9.35
C ASN A 8 0.94 -1.16 10.44
N THR A 9 -0.33 -0.96 10.12
CA THR A 9 -1.42 -1.27 11.06
C THR A 9 -1.54 -2.80 11.16
N GLN A 10 -1.05 -3.39 12.25
CA GLN A 10 -1.03 -4.84 12.49
C GLN A 10 -1.57 -5.18 13.88
N LYS A 11 -2.30 -6.30 13.99
CA LYS A 11 -2.54 -6.94 15.29
C LYS A 11 -1.31 -7.74 15.72
N PRO A 12 -0.98 -7.84 17.02
CA PRO A 12 0.11 -8.67 17.50
C PRO A 12 0.02 -10.11 16.98
N GLY A 13 1.10 -10.64 16.41
CA GLY A 13 1.16 -12.00 15.85
C GLY A 13 0.50 -12.19 14.47
N SER A 14 -0.02 -11.13 13.84
CA SER A 14 -0.59 -11.18 12.50
C SER A 14 0.50 -11.20 11.42
N ASN A 15 0.35 -12.07 10.41
CA ASN A 15 1.16 -12.06 9.18
C ASN A 15 0.55 -11.19 8.08
N ILE A 16 -0.40 -10.33 8.45
CA ILE A 16 -1.11 -9.43 7.54
C ILE A 16 -0.88 -8.00 8.02
N VAL A 17 -0.47 -7.16 7.07
CA VAL A 17 -0.21 -5.74 7.27
C VAL A 17 -1.22 -4.92 6.49
N PHE A 18 -1.79 -3.93 7.15
CA PHE A 18 -2.69 -2.97 6.53
C PHE A 18 -1.99 -1.62 6.42
N ASN A 19 -1.89 -1.13 5.19
CA ASN A 19 -1.49 0.23 4.89
C ASN A 19 -2.68 0.95 4.26
N THR A 20 -2.85 2.23 4.57
CA THR A 20 -3.89 3.07 3.96
C THR A 20 -3.28 4.37 3.46
N ILE A 21 -3.62 4.75 2.23
CA ILE A 21 -3.38 6.09 1.72
C ILE A 21 -4.74 6.79 1.69
N VAL A 22 -4.87 7.88 2.43
CA VAL A 22 -6.08 8.70 2.49
C VAL A 22 -5.87 9.94 1.63
N PHE A 23 -6.71 10.12 0.61
CA PHE A 23 -6.80 11.34 -0.18
C PHE A 23 -8.07 12.10 0.17
N ASP A 24 -8.18 13.32 -0.34
CA ASP A 24 -9.33 14.21 -0.10
C ASP A 24 -10.65 13.65 -0.65
N SER A 25 -10.62 12.72 -1.62
CA SER A 25 -11.83 12.17 -2.26
C SER A 25 -12.00 10.65 -2.11
N PHE A 26 -10.94 9.91 -1.80
CA PHE A 26 -10.99 8.45 -1.67
C PHE A 26 -9.85 7.91 -0.80
N LYS A 27 -9.95 6.62 -0.47
CA LYS A 27 -8.94 5.88 0.31
C LYS A 27 -8.45 4.70 -0.50
N VAL A 28 -7.15 4.45 -0.49
CA VAL A 28 -6.54 3.23 -1.00
C VAL A 28 -6.18 2.35 0.18
N ASN A 29 -6.86 1.22 0.32
CA ASN A 29 -6.49 0.22 1.33
C ASN A 29 -5.62 -0.85 0.68
N ILE A 30 -4.44 -1.06 1.26
CA ILE A 30 -3.43 -1.99 0.79
C ILE A 30 -3.26 -3.05 1.86
N VAL A 31 -3.32 -4.30 1.43
CA VAL A 31 -3.21 -5.49 2.27
C VAL A 31 -2.00 -6.27 1.81
N GLU A 32 -1.00 -6.33 2.67
CA GLU A 32 0.19 -7.14 2.47
C GLU A 32 0.05 -8.43 3.26
N ARG A 33 0.39 -9.56 2.64
CA ARG A 33 0.48 -10.83 3.35
C ARG A 33 1.89 -11.35 3.32
N TYR A 34 2.40 -11.72 4.49
CA TYR A 34 3.74 -12.27 4.66
C TYR A 34 3.67 -13.77 4.97
N LEU A 35 4.71 -14.49 4.55
CA LEU A 35 5.01 -15.85 4.99
C LEU A 35 6.08 -15.79 6.09
N GLY A 36 6.08 -16.79 6.97
CA GLY A 36 6.98 -16.86 8.11
C GLY A 36 6.44 -16.14 9.35
N ARG A 37 7.31 -15.85 10.31
CA ARG A 37 6.97 -15.05 11.50
C ARG A 37 7.38 -13.60 11.22
N MET A 38 6.52 -12.63 11.56
CA MET A 38 6.84 -11.21 11.37
C MET A 38 8.15 -10.77 12.04
N ASN A 39 8.49 -11.39 13.17
CA ASN A 39 9.71 -11.08 13.92
C ASN A 39 10.93 -11.91 13.48
N PHE A 40 10.78 -12.82 12.51
CA PHE A 40 11.85 -13.71 12.07
C PHE A 40 11.73 -14.00 10.56
N HIS A 41 12.42 -13.17 9.78
CA HIS A 41 12.50 -13.23 8.31
C HIS A 41 11.13 -13.30 7.61
N PRO A 42 10.25 -12.28 7.77
CA PRO A 42 9.01 -12.24 7.03
C PRO A 42 9.27 -12.07 5.53
N LYS A 43 8.65 -12.92 4.71
CA LYS A 43 8.72 -12.82 3.24
C LYS A 43 7.39 -12.33 2.69
N LEU A 44 7.37 -11.18 2.02
CA LEU A 44 6.15 -10.68 1.38
C LEU A 44 5.69 -11.70 0.32
N SER A 45 4.47 -12.21 0.49
CA SER A 45 3.87 -13.25 -0.37
C SER A 45 3.09 -12.63 -1.50
N TYR A 46 2.18 -11.74 -1.17
CA TYR A 46 1.35 -11.03 -2.13
C TYR A 46 0.80 -9.75 -1.52
N VAL A 47 0.41 -8.84 -2.40
CA VAL A 47 -0.20 -7.56 -2.05
C VAL A 47 -1.48 -7.40 -2.83
N LEU A 48 -2.54 -6.98 -2.14
CA LEU A 48 -3.81 -6.62 -2.72
C LEU A 48 -4.09 -5.15 -2.38
N PHE A 49 -4.70 -4.41 -3.30
CA PHE A 49 -5.25 -3.10 -2.97
C PHE A 49 -6.70 -2.98 -3.42
N LYS A 50 -7.44 -2.09 -2.77
CA LYS A 50 -8.81 -1.71 -3.11
C LYS A 50 -9.03 -0.23 -2.84
N ILE A 51 -9.99 0.34 -3.55
CA ILE A 51 -10.39 1.73 -3.38
C ILE A 51 -11.70 1.80 -2.62
N ARG A 52 -11.81 2.79 -1.74
CA ARG A 52 -13.04 3.14 -1.05
C ARG A 52 -13.33 4.62 -1.15
N THR A 53 -14.61 4.98 -1.13
CA THR A 53 -15.05 6.36 -0.86
C THR A 53 -14.68 6.77 0.56
N LEU A 54 -14.83 8.06 0.89
CA LEU A 54 -14.64 8.53 2.26
C LEU A 54 -15.58 7.83 3.25
N ASP A 55 -16.81 7.53 2.80
CA ASP A 55 -17.85 6.78 3.53
C ASP A 55 -17.61 5.26 3.60
N ASN A 56 -16.44 4.80 3.16
CA ASN A 56 -15.99 3.41 3.18
C ASN A 56 -16.72 2.46 2.21
N GLU A 57 -17.44 2.99 1.22
CA GLU A 57 -18.02 2.19 0.15
C GLU A 57 -16.94 1.68 -0.81
N ILE A 58 -17.00 0.41 -1.21
CA ILE A 58 -15.99 -0.19 -2.09
C ILE A 58 -16.27 0.21 -3.53
N ILE A 59 -15.28 0.83 -4.18
CA ILE A 59 -15.32 1.12 -5.61
C ILE A 59 -14.87 -0.14 -6.36
N LYS A 60 -15.59 -0.50 -7.43
CA LYS A 60 -15.21 -1.62 -8.31
C LYS A 60 -14.16 -1.18 -9.33
N THR A 61 -13.32 -2.11 -9.75
CA THR A 61 -12.40 -1.92 -10.88
C THR A 61 -13.18 -1.80 -12.18
N ARG A 62 -12.49 -1.42 -13.26
CA ARG A 62 -13.06 -1.39 -14.62
C ARG A 62 -13.63 -2.74 -15.07
N GLU A 63 -13.11 -3.84 -14.52
CA GLU A 63 -13.55 -5.22 -14.78
C GLU A 63 -14.64 -5.70 -13.80
N GLY A 64 -15.14 -4.83 -12.90
CA GLY A 64 -16.14 -5.18 -11.91
C GLY A 64 -15.61 -5.88 -10.65
N ASN A 65 -14.29 -6.13 -10.56
CA ASN A 65 -13.64 -6.72 -9.39
C ASN A 65 -13.58 -5.70 -8.24
N SER A 66 -13.57 -6.16 -6.97
CA SER A 66 -13.48 -5.25 -5.81
C SER A 66 -12.05 -4.93 -5.37
N ARG A 67 -11.06 -5.65 -5.89
CA ARG A 67 -9.66 -5.58 -5.48
C ARG A 67 -8.74 -5.95 -6.63
N VAL A 68 -7.52 -5.43 -6.57
CA VAL A 68 -6.45 -5.70 -7.53
C VAL A 68 -5.30 -6.38 -6.81
N LYS A 69 -4.71 -7.41 -7.42
CA LYS A 69 -3.48 -8.04 -6.94
C LYS A 69 -2.29 -7.46 -7.69
N ILE A 70 -1.28 -6.96 -6.95
CA ILE A 70 -0.02 -6.49 -7.54
C ILE A 70 0.81 -7.72 -7.93
N LYS A 71 1.31 -7.78 -9.18
CA LYS A 71 2.01 -8.94 -9.77
C LYS A 71 3.19 -8.48 -10.63
N GLY A 72 4.09 -9.41 -10.96
CA GLY A 72 5.22 -9.19 -11.87
C GLY A 72 6.13 -8.05 -11.41
N ASP A 73 6.62 -7.26 -12.36
CA ASP A 73 7.52 -6.13 -12.11
C ASP A 73 6.94 -5.11 -11.12
N HIS A 74 5.62 -4.88 -11.15
CA HIS A 74 4.95 -4.03 -10.16
C HIS A 74 5.08 -4.56 -8.73
N PHE A 75 5.08 -5.88 -8.56
CA PHE A 75 5.27 -6.48 -7.24
C PHE A 75 6.71 -6.28 -6.75
N GLU A 76 7.70 -6.43 -7.63
CA GLU A 76 9.10 -6.18 -7.30
C GLU A 76 9.35 -4.71 -6.94
N THR A 77 8.79 -3.77 -7.71
CA THR A 77 8.85 -2.33 -7.40
C THR A 77 8.18 -2.03 -6.07
N TYR A 78 7.00 -2.57 -5.82
CA TYR A 78 6.31 -2.42 -4.54
C TYR A 78 7.18 -2.90 -3.37
N GLN A 79 7.83 -4.07 -3.50
CA GLN A 79 8.72 -4.61 -2.47
C GLN A 79 9.87 -3.66 -2.13
N LYS A 80 10.51 -3.05 -3.14
CA LYS A 80 11.60 -2.09 -2.93
C LYS A 80 11.12 -0.84 -2.19
N LEU A 81 9.96 -0.30 -2.56
CA LEU A 81 9.39 0.88 -1.91
C LEU A 81 9.04 0.59 -0.45
N VAL A 82 8.43 -0.56 -0.16
CA VAL A 82 8.09 -0.95 1.22
C VAL A 82 9.32 -1.24 2.06
N GLN A 83 10.42 -1.74 1.47
CA GLN A 83 11.70 -1.87 2.18
C GLN A 83 12.23 -0.51 2.64
N VAL A 84 12.14 0.52 1.80
CA VAL A 84 12.53 1.89 2.17
C VAL A 84 11.67 2.40 3.33
N LEU A 85 10.34 2.27 3.23
CA LEU A 85 9.41 2.71 4.29
C LEU A 85 9.58 1.94 5.61
N ASN A 86 10.09 0.72 5.56
CA ASN A 86 10.36 -0.09 6.75
C ASN A 86 11.77 0.05 7.30
N SER A 87 12.66 0.75 6.59
CA SER A 87 14.05 0.95 6.98
C SER A 87 14.18 1.71 8.30
N TYR A 88 15.33 1.52 8.95
CA TYR A 88 15.70 2.29 10.13
C TYR A 88 15.76 3.79 9.81
N ASP A 89 16.31 4.15 8.64
CA ASP A 89 16.50 5.54 8.25
C ASP A 89 15.18 6.27 8.07
N TYR A 90 14.20 5.64 7.42
CA TYR A 90 12.86 6.21 7.29
C TYR A 90 12.20 6.38 8.67
N LYS A 91 12.23 5.33 9.51
CA LYS A 91 11.59 5.35 10.84
C LYS A 91 12.19 6.39 11.79
N ASN A 92 13.50 6.59 11.71
CA ASN A 92 14.23 7.54 12.55
C ASN A 92 14.45 8.91 11.89
N ARG A 93 13.80 9.17 10.74
CA ARG A 93 13.88 10.45 10.01
C ARG A 93 15.31 10.83 9.58
N LEU A 94 16.15 9.83 9.33
CA LEU A 94 17.52 9.99 8.84
C LEU A 94 17.60 10.17 7.31
N MET A 95 16.46 10.06 6.63
CA MET A 95 16.30 10.32 5.21
C MET A 95 15.10 11.24 4.94
N ASN A 96 14.99 11.72 3.70
CA ASN A 96 13.85 12.52 3.24
C ASN A 96 12.57 11.67 3.18
N ARG A 97 11.76 11.71 4.26
CA ARG A 97 10.51 10.95 4.33
C ARG A 97 9.49 11.40 3.29
N GLN A 98 9.47 12.70 2.96
CA GLN A 98 8.49 13.23 2.03
C GLN A 98 8.69 12.65 0.63
N GLU A 99 9.94 12.51 0.20
CA GLU A 99 10.30 11.89 -1.07
C GLU A 99 9.95 10.40 -1.09
N ALA A 100 10.33 9.65 -0.04
CA ALA A 100 9.98 8.23 0.07
C ALA A 100 8.45 7.99 0.10
N ASP A 101 7.71 8.83 0.81
CA ASP A 101 6.25 8.79 0.85
C ASP A 101 5.64 9.10 -0.52
N GLN A 102 6.17 10.11 -1.22
CA GLN A 102 5.71 10.47 -2.57
C GLN A 102 5.97 9.36 -3.59
N ASP A 103 7.15 8.75 -3.60
CA ASP A 103 7.48 7.64 -4.51
C ASP A 103 6.52 6.47 -4.32
N TYR A 104 6.27 6.09 -3.06
CA TYR A 104 5.31 5.05 -2.72
C TYR A 104 3.89 5.39 -3.17
N VAL A 105 3.43 6.61 -2.86
CA VAL A 105 2.07 7.06 -3.19
C VAL A 105 1.88 7.19 -4.70
N HIS A 106 2.82 7.76 -5.43
CA HIS A 106 2.77 7.89 -6.89
C HIS A 106 2.75 6.53 -7.57
N PHE A 107 3.57 5.59 -7.09
CA PHE A 107 3.54 4.22 -7.60
C PHE A 107 2.15 3.59 -7.42
N ILE A 108 1.57 3.69 -6.22
CA ILE A 108 0.22 3.15 -5.97
C ILE A 108 -0.82 3.84 -6.85
N LEU A 109 -0.80 5.17 -6.96
CA LEU A 109 -1.72 5.91 -7.82
C LEU A 109 -1.64 5.48 -9.28
N SER A 110 -0.43 5.19 -9.79
CA SER A 110 -0.28 4.67 -11.15
C SER A 110 -1.06 3.36 -11.34
N LEU A 111 -1.04 2.47 -10.35
CA LEU A 111 -1.81 1.23 -10.36
C LEU A 111 -3.31 1.49 -10.21
N VAL A 112 -3.71 2.48 -9.39
CA VAL A 112 -5.11 2.89 -9.26
C VAL A 112 -5.65 3.37 -10.61
N LEU A 113 -4.96 4.31 -11.26
CA LEU A 113 -5.36 4.87 -12.54
C LEU A 113 -5.44 3.82 -13.65
N ALA A 114 -4.58 2.79 -13.60
CA ALA A 114 -4.62 1.68 -14.55
C ALA A 114 -5.85 0.76 -14.36
N ASN A 115 -6.32 0.58 -13.13
CA ASN A 115 -7.32 -0.45 -12.79
C ASN A 115 -8.72 0.09 -12.46
N TYR A 116 -8.82 1.36 -12.08
CA TYR A 116 -10.05 2.01 -11.66
C TYR A 116 -10.43 3.13 -12.63
N GLN A 117 -11.73 3.43 -12.66
CA GLN A 117 -12.25 4.65 -13.26
C GLN A 117 -12.83 5.47 -12.11
N LEU A 118 -12.06 6.46 -11.68
CA LEU A 118 -12.49 7.42 -10.68
C LEU A 118 -13.14 8.57 -11.45
N ASN A 119 -14.45 8.74 -11.27
CA ASN A 119 -15.21 9.84 -11.86
C ASN A 119 -15.11 11.08 -10.97
#